data_AF-A0A2N5E2R0-F1
#
_entry.id   AF-A0A2N5E2R0-F1
#
_cell.length_a   1.000
_cell.length_b   1.000
_cell.length_c   1.000
_cell.angle_alpha   90.00
_cell.angle_beta   90.00
_cell.angle_gamma   90.00
#
_symmetry.space_group_name_H-M   'P 1'
#
loop_
_entity.id
_entity.type
_entity.pdbx_description
1 polymer ?
#
loop_
_entity_poly.entity_id
_entity_poly.type
_entity_poly.pdbx_seq_one_letter_code
_entity_poly.pdbx_strand_id
1 'polypeptide(L)'
;MQPISELDPDAVIILVREGGFAFIPKLNGPRRIALTEVSAETRDRICRLINQIMPYAQQQPGQAGCGDQRYFRLEIHFTSTDDREWVLLIPETRTPEALVRLWKYGDLDGDGKPDLPPGH
;
A
#
# COMPACT_ATOMS: atom_id res chain seq x y z
N MET A 1 -1.29 8.12 -14.83
CA MET A 1 -1.85 8.79 -13.64
C MET A 1 -1.02 10.03 -13.33
N GLN A 2 -1.63 11.03 -12.70
CA GLN A 2 -0.91 12.20 -12.18
C GLN A 2 -0.47 11.92 -10.73
N PRO A 3 0.70 12.41 -10.31
CA PRO A 3 1.15 12.28 -8.92
C PRO A 3 0.13 12.90 -7.96
N ILE A 4 0.01 12.28 -6.78
CA ILE A 4 -0.81 12.75 -5.67
C ILE A 4 -0.05 13.86 -4.96
N SER A 5 -0.64 15.03 -4.81
CA SER A 5 -0.03 16.11 -4.03
C SER A 5 -0.20 15.90 -2.52
N GLU A 6 -1.34 15.35 -2.11
CA GLU A 6 -1.69 15.12 -0.70
C GLU A 6 -2.70 13.97 -0.59
N LEU A 7 -2.58 13.17 0.48
CA LEU A 7 -3.58 12.19 0.86
C LEU A 7 -4.54 12.80 1.87
N ASP A 8 -5.84 12.59 1.66
CA ASP A 8 -6.88 12.99 2.60
C ASP A 8 -6.59 12.42 4.00
N PRO A 9 -6.58 13.23 5.07
CA PRO A 9 -6.43 12.74 6.44
C PRO A 9 -7.39 11.62 6.80
N ASP A 10 -8.60 11.63 6.24
CA ASP A 10 -9.64 10.66 6.56
C ASP A 10 -9.60 9.42 5.66
N ALA A 11 -8.70 9.38 4.67
CA ALA A 11 -8.58 8.23 3.79
C ALA A 11 -8.02 6.99 4.49
N VAL A 12 -8.37 5.84 3.95
CA VAL A 12 -7.89 4.54 4.42
C VAL A 12 -7.13 3.86 3.30
N ILE A 13 -5.95 3.35 3.61
CA ILE A 13 -5.13 2.56 2.71
C ILE A 13 -5.22 1.09 3.09
N ILE A 14 -5.40 0.22 2.10
CA ILE A 14 -5.33 -1.23 2.26
C ILE A 14 -4.21 -1.77 1.38
N LEU A 15 -3.25 -2.45 2.00
CA LEU A 15 -2.11 -3.08 1.34
C LEU A 15 -2.25 -4.59 1.41
N VAL A 16 -2.37 -5.23 0.26
CA VAL A 16 -2.46 -6.68 0.12
C VAL A 16 -1.33 -7.17 -0.76
N ARG A 17 -0.74 -8.31 -0.42
CA ARG A 17 0.20 -9.01 -1.31
C ARG A 17 -0.53 -10.17 -1.97
N GLU A 18 -0.61 -10.14 -3.29
CA GLU A 18 -1.30 -11.12 -4.13
C GLU A 18 -0.31 -11.88 -5.03
N GLY A 19 -0.64 -13.12 -5.39
CA GLY A 19 0.16 -13.93 -6.32
C GLY A 19 1.20 -14.85 -5.65
N GLY A 20 1.70 -15.79 -6.45
CA GLY A 20 2.50 -16.92 -6.01
C GLY A 20 1.65 -18.13 -5.63
N PHE A 21 1.94 -19.30 -6.21
CA PHE A 21 1.18 -20.54 -6.04
C PHE A 21 1.25 -21.16 -4.63
N ALA A 22 2.01 -20.55 -3.72
CA ALA A 22 2.22 -21.07 -2.38
C ALA A 22 1.32 -20.35 -1.38
N PHE A 23 0.33 -21.07 -0.84
CA PHE A 23 -0.23 -20.75 0.46
C PHE A 23 0.91 -20.86 1.49
N ILE A 24 1.51 -19.73 1.86
CA ILE A 24 2.54 -19.66 2.89
C ILE A 24 1.85 -19.23 4.19
N PRO A 25 1.56 -20.17 5.11
CA PRO A 25 1.14 -19.80 6.45
C PRO A 25 2.27 -18.98 7.09
N LYS A 26 1.94 -17.80 7.63
CA LYS A 26 2.81 -16.72 8.20
C LYS A 26 3.03 -15.47 7.32
N LEU A 27 2.47 -15.38 6.11
CA LEU A 27 2.45 -14.08 5.43
C LEU A 27 1.39 -13.16 6.08
N ASN A 28 1.75 -11.89 6.28
CA ASN A 28 0.83 -10.89 6.83
C ASN A 28 -0.42 -10.80 5.95
N GLY A 29 -1.60 -10.70 6.57
CA GLY A 29 -2.84 -10.45 5.85
C GLY A 29 -2.85 -9.07 5.19
N PRO A 30 -4.02 -8.65 4.65
CA PRO A 30 -4.26 -7.25 4.31
C PRO A 30 -3.85 -6.34 5.46
N ARG A 31 -3.03 -5.32 5.18
CA ARG A 31 -2.72 -4.27 6.14
C ARG A 31 -3.58 -3.05 5.85
N ARG A 32 -4.45 -2.73 6.80
CA ARG A 32 -5.24 -1.50 6.81
C ARG A 32 -4.48 -0.39 7.52
N ILE A 33 -4.49 0.81 6.96
CA ILE A 33 -3.83 2.00 7.47
C ILE A 33 -4.85 3.14 7.41
N ALA A 34 -5.39 3.54 8.55
CA ALA A 34 -6.23 4.73 8.64
C ALA A 34 -5.33 5.96 8.73
N LEU A 35 -5.42 6.88 7.77
CA LEU A 35 -4.56 8.06 7.75
C LEU A 35 -4.90 9.08 8.85
N THR A 36 -6.02 8.89 9.53
CA THR A 36 -6.44 9.63 10.72
C THR A 36 -5.57 9.31 11.93
N GLU A 37 -5.01 8.11 11.97
CA GLU A 37 -4.22 7.60 13.10
C GLU A 37 -2.71 7.77 12.91
N VAL A 38 -2.29 8.34 11.77
CA VAL A 38 -0.87 8.55 11.45
C VAL A 38 -0.51 10.03 11.50
N SER A 39 0.73 10.31 11.87
CA SER A 39 1.25 11.67 11.88
C SER A 39 1.25 12.28 10.47
N ALA A 40 1.20 13.61 10.38
CA ALA A 40 1.30 14.30 9.09
C ALA A 40 2.60 13.95 8.35
N GLU A 41 3.72 13.80 9.07
CA GLU A 41 5.00 13.40 8.51
C GLU A 41 4.96 11.98 7.90
N THR A 42 4.38 11.02 8.62
CA THR A 42 4.17 9.65 8.13
C THR A 42 3.29 9.68 6.87
N ARG A 43 2.23 10.49 6.86
CA ARG A 43 1.33 10.65 5.71
C ARG A 43 2.05 11.22 4.48
N ASP A 44 2.87 12.25 4.66
CA ASP A 44 3.73 12.82 3.61
C ASP A 44 4.66 11.75 3.00
N ARG A 45 5.27 10.93 3.86
CA ARG A 45 6.13 9.82 3.42
C ARG A 45 5.36 8.77 2.64
N ILE A 46 4.17 8.39 3.10
CA ILE A 46 3.27 7.47 2.37
C ILE A 46 2.90 8.08 1.01
N CYS A 47 2.54 9.36 0.95
CA CYS A 47 2.23 10.06 -0.30
C CYS A 47 3.40 9.99 -1.30
N ARG A 48 4.63 10.24 -0.83
CA ARG A 48 5.85 10.10 -1.64
C ARG A 48 6.07 8.67 -2.15
N LEU A 49 5.86 7.65 -1.30
CA LEU A 49 5.97 6.25 -1.71
C LEU A 49 4.97 5.89 -2.80
N ILE A 50 3.72 6.35 -2.68
CA ILE A 50 2.70 6.12 -3.71
C ILE A 50 3.11 6.78 -5.04
N ASN A 51 3.62 8.01 -4.99
CA ASN A 51 4.13 8.70 -6.17
C ASN A 51 5.32 7.99 -6.83
N GLN A 52 6.19 7.35 -6.04
CA GLN A 52 7.33 6.58 -6.56
C GLN A 52 6.91 5.31 -7.28
N ILE A 53 5.85 4.63 -6.82
CA ILE A 53 5.37 3.39 -7.43
C ILE A 53 4.39 3.63 -8.57
N MET A 54 3.78 4.80 -8.63
CA MET A 54 2.77 5.16 -9.63
C MET A 54 3.20 4.95 -11.09
N PRO A 55 4.46 5.21 -11.51
CA PRO A 55 4.92 4.94 -12.88
C PRO A 55 4.90 3.44 -13.25
N TYR A 56 4.96 2.56 -12.26
CA TYR A 56 5.00 1.10 -12.43
C TYR A 56 3.67 0.44 -12.05
N ALA A 57 2.75 1.19 -11.43
CA ALA A 57 1.46 0.71 -11.00
C ALA A 57 0.52 0.53 -12.20
N GLN A 58 -0.12 -0.63 -12.25
CA GLN A 58 -1.19 -0.91 -13.21
C GLN A 58 -2.55 -0.68 -12.56
N GLN A 59 -3.46 -0.04 -13.29
CA GLN A 59 -4.82 0.30 -12.83
C GLN A 59 -5.86 -0.79 -13.17
N GLN A 60 -5.47 -1.86 -13.87
CA GLN A 60 -6.41 -2.90 -14.33
C GLN A 60 -6.14 -4.27 -13.69
N PRO A 61 -7.18 -4.98 -13.22
CA PRO A 61 -7.06 -6.30 -12.59
C PRO A 61 -6.83 -7.47 -13.58
N GLY A 62 -6.43 -7.19 -14.84
CA GLY A 62 -6.46 -8.19 -15.92
C GLY A 62 -5.21 -9.06 -16.11
N GLN A 63 -4.09 -8.76 -15.44
CA GLN A 63 -2.81 -9.47 -15.65
C GLN A 63 -2.11 -9.94 -14.37
N ALA A 64 -2.77 -9.85 -13.22
CA ALA A 64 -2.28 -10.51 -12.01
C ALA A 64 -2.50 -12.03 -12.17
N GLY A 65 -1.45 -12.79 -12.50
CA GLY A 65 -1.54 -14.26 -12.53
C GLY A 65 -0.78 -15.00 -13.63
N CYS A 66 0.09 -14.35 -14.42
CA CYS A 66 0.99 -15.11 -15.29
C CYS A 66 2.18 -15.65 -14.48
N GLY A 67 2.06 -16.87 -13.95
CA GLY A 67 3.16 -17.60 -13.30
C GLY A 67 3.33 -17.32 -11.80
N ASP A 68 4.58 -17.30 -11.34
CA ASP A 68 4.98 -17.07 -9.93
C ASP A 68 5.06 -15.57 -9.57
N GLN A 69 4.67 -14.69 -10.49
CA GLN A 69 4.74 -13.26 -10.27
C GLN A 69 3.84 -12.81 -9.12
N ARG A 70 4.43 -12.05 -8.20
CA ARG A 70 3.75 -11.48 -7.04
C ARG A 70 3.54 -9.99 -7.23
N TYR A 71 2.45 -9.50 -6.68
CA TYR A 71 2.03 -8.10 -6.76
C TYR A 71 1.63 -7.59 -5.38
N PHE A 72 1.82 -6.30 -5.16
CA PHE A 72 1.16 -5.56 -4.11
C PHE A 72 -0.06 -4.86 -4.70
N ARG A 73 -1.21 -5.09 -4.09
CA ARG A 73 -2.44 -4.35 -4.32
C ARG A 73 -2.56 -3.29 -3.24
N LEU A 74 -2.52 -2.04 -3.67
CA LEU A 74 -2.69 -0.87 -2.84
C LEU A 74 -4.04 -0.26 -3.19
N GLU A 75 -4.94 -0.24 -2.22
CA GLU A 75 -6.26 0.37 -2.32
C GLU A 75 -6.29 1.62 -1.46
N ILE A 76 -6.79 2.73 -2.01
CA ILE A 76 -6.92 4.00 -1.30
C ILE A 76 -8.39 4.38 -1.36
N HIS A 77 -9.02 4.39 -0.20
CA HIS A 77 -10.43 4.70 0.01
C HIS A 77 -10.51 6.13 0.54
N PHE A 78 -10.94 7.07 -0.30
CA PHE A 78 -11.17 8.46 0.11
C PHE A 78 -12.57 8.59 0.71
N THR A 79 -12.69 9.20 1.88
CA THR A 79 -13.97 9.41 2.59
C THR A 79 -14.72 10.67 2.10
N SER A 80 -14.04 11.58 1.39
CA SER A 80 -14.68 12.79 0.87
C SER A 80 -15.51 12.49 -0.39
N THR A 81 -16.82 12.72 -0.24
CA THR A 81 -17.92 13.03 -1.21
C THR A 81 -18.05 12.35 -2.57
N ASP A 82 -17.04 11.70 -3.12
CA ASP A 82 -17.00 11.28 -4.53
C ASP A 82 -16.70 9.78 -4.68
N ASP A 83 -16.73 9.02 -3.57
CA ASP A 83 -16.50 7.55 -3.47
C ASP A 83 -15.33 7.09 -4.36
N ARG A 84 -14.26 7.89 -4.42
CA ARG A 84 -13.11 7.56 -5.24
C ARG A 84 -12.35 6.47 -4.53
N GLU A 85 -12.26 5.32 -5.19
CA GLU A 85 -11.35 4.24 -4.82
C GLU A 85 -10.22 4.21 -5.84
N TRP A 86 -8.98 4.25 -5.37
CA TRP A 86 -7.82 4.00 -6.22
C TRP A 86 -7.25 2.63 -5.93
N VAL A 87 -7.28 1.76 -6.94
CA VAL A 87 -6.64 0.45 -6.89
C VAL A 87 -5.39 0.49 -7.76
N LEU A 88 -4.25 0.15 -7.15
CA LEU A 88 -2.94 0.10 -7.78
C LEU A 88 -2.35 -1.29 -7.61
N LEU A 89 -2.02 -1.94 -8.72
CA LEU A 89 -1.28 -3.21 -8.74
C LEU A 89 0.18 -2.94 -9.08
N ILE A 90 1.08 -3.28 -8.16
CA ILE A 90 2.52 -3.03 -8.29
C ILE A 90 3.24 -4.38 -8.28
N PRO A 91 4.03 -4.74 -9.30
CA PRO A 91 4.87 -5.94 -9.25
C PRO A 91 5.83 -5.89 -8.06
N GLU A 92 5.93 -6.96 -7.27
CA GLU A 92 6.81 -7.03 -6.09
C GLU A 92 8.27 -6.70 -6.43
N THR A 93 8.72 -7.07 -7.63
CA THR A 93 10.07 -6.75 -8.16
C THR A 93 10.33 -5.27 -8.39
N ARG A 94 9.28 -4.45 -8.45
CA ARG A 94 9.33 -2.99 -8.61
C ARG A 94 8.81 -2.26 -7.36
N THR A 95 8.39 -2.99 -6.33
CA THR A 95 7.89 -2.41 -5.08
C THR A 95 9.07 -1.94 -4.22
N PRO A 96 9.09 -0.67 -3.78
CA PRO A 96 10.08 -0.15 -2.85
C PRO A 96 10.06 -0.92 -1.55
N GLU A 97 11.24 -1.16 -0.97
CA GLU A 97 11.38 -1.90 0.28
C GLU A 97 10.55 -1.26 1.41
N ALA A 98 10.48 0.07 1.47
CA ALA A 98 9.67 0.78 2.46
C ALA A 98 8.18 0.40 2.40
N LEU A 99 7.60 0.15 1.20
CA LEU A 99 6.21 -0.30 1.09
C LEU A 99 6.04 -1.75 1.57
N VAL A 100 7.03 -2.60 1.29
CA VAL A 100 7.06 -4.00 1.78
C VAL A 100 7.16 -4.03 3.31
N ARG A 101 8.01 -3.18 3.91
CA ARG A 101 8.15 -3.03 5.36
C ARG A 101 6.91 -2.45 6.00
N LEU A 102 6.30 -1.43 5.39
CA LEU A 102 5.02 -0.89 5.81
C LEU A 102 3.98 -2.00 5.89
N TRP A 103 3.83 -2.81 4.85
CA TRP A 103 2.92 -3.96 4.86
C TRP A 103 3.30 -5.01 5.92
N LYS A 104 4.59 -5.32 6.09
CA LYS A 104 5.05 -6.41 6.96
C LYS A 104 5.01 -6.06 8.45
N TYR A 105 5.38 -4.83 8.79
CA TYR A 105 5.65 -4.40 10.17
C TYR A 105 4.83 -3.17 10.59
N GLY A 106 4.26 -2.44 9.63
CA GLY A 106 3.68 -1.13 9.90
C GLY A 106 4.73 -0.05 10.12
N ASP A 107 5.95 -0.27 9.61
CA ASP A 107 7.14 0.55 9.79
C ASP A 107 7.68 0.95 8.41
N LEU A 108 7.83 2.26 8.18
CA LEU A 108 8.42 2.87 6.99
C LEU A 108 9.94 2.96 7.12
N ASP A 109 10.42 3.27 8.31
CA ASP A 109 11.79 3.68 8.60
C ASP A 109 12.74 2.49 8.78
N GLY A 110 12.20 1.33 9.15
CA GLY A 110 12.97 0.12 9.39
C GLY A 110 13.68 0.13 10.74
N ASP A 111 13.31 1.02 11.68
CA ASP A 111 13.84 1.02 13.04
C ASP A 111 13.21 -0.06 13.93
N GLY A 112 12.22 -0.80 13.40
CA GLY A 112 11.55 -1.89 14.08
C GLY A 112 10.41 -1.43 15.00
N LYS A 113 10.10 -0.13 15.02
CA LYS A 113 8.92 0.42 15.67
C LYS A 113 7.84 0.63 14.61
N PRO A 114 6.59 0.24 14.90
CA PRO A 114 5.53 0.51 13.96
C PRO A 114 5.24 2.03 13.96
N ASP A 115 5.40 2.66 12.79
CA ASP A 115 4.93 4.03 12.49
C ASP A 115 3.40 4.14 12.51
N LEU A 116 2.73 2.99 12.51
CA LEU A 116 1.30 2.85 12.62
C LEU A 116 0.95 2.30 14.01
N PRO A 117 -0.14 2.76 14.64
CA PRO A 117 -0.59 2.10 15.86
C PRO A 117 -0.84 0.61 15.61
N PRO A 118 -0.64 -0.25 16.62
CA PRO A 118 -0.98 -1.66 16.50
C PRO A 118 -2.48 -1.77 16.16
N GLY A 119 -2.78 -2.27 14.96
CA GLY A 119 -4.14 -2.41 14.47
C GLY A 119 -4.98 -3.24 15.45
N HIS A 120 -6.17 -2.72 15.79
CA HIS A 120 -7.20 -3.39 16.57
C HIS A 120 -7.77 -4.62 15.84
#